data_AF-A0A9E5MVY9-F1
#
_entry.id   AF-A0A9E5MVY9-F1
#
_cell.length_a   1.000
_cell.length_b   1.000
_cell.length_c   1.000
_cell.angle_alpha   90.00
_cell.angle_beta   90.00
_cell.angle_gamma   90.00
#
_symmetry.space_group_name_H-M   'P 1'
#
loop_
_entity.id
_entity.type
_entity.pdbx_description
1 polymer ?
#
loop_
_entity_poly.entity_id
_entity_poly.type
_entity_poly.pdbx_seq_one_letter_code
_entity_poly.pdbx_strand_id
1 'polypeptide(L)'
;VERQSREYVEGRIRAGVLEDTMTNIMTSLNIDARMQREGLPHDGINLSDGKHLIRIDIRELTGRSVMVYGQTEVTRDLIDS
;
A
#
# COMPACT_ATOMS: atom_id res chain seq x y z
N VAL A 1 13.89 -10.69 -15.12
CA VAL A 1 15.06 -9.80 -15.01
C VAL A 1 14.54 -8.41 -14.72
N GLU A 2 14.66 -7.94 -13.49
CA GLU A 2 14.22 -6.60 -13.09
C GLU A 2 15.07 -5.54 -13.78
N ARG A 3 14.41 -4.48 -14.25
CA ARG A 3 15.01 -3.54 -15.22
C ARG A 3 15.90 -2.48 -14.58
N GLN A 4 15.96 -2.37 -13.25
CA GLN A 4 16.63 -1.30 -12.52
C GLN A 4 17.39 -1.85 -11.30
N SER A 5 18.46 -1.17 -10.89
CA SER A 5 19.31 -1.59 -9.76
C SER A 5 18.59 -1.46 -8.42
N ARG A 6 18.99 -2.30 -7.46
CA ARG A 6 18.45 -2.32 -6.09
C ARG A 6 18.51 -0.95 -5.41
N GLU A 7 19.61 -0.21 -5.56
CA GLU A 7 19.74 1.15 -4.99
C GLU A 7 18.74 2.16 -5.62
N TYR A 8 18.36 1.98 -6.89
CA TYR A 8 17.41 2.86 -7.58
C TYR A 8 15.96 2.63 -7.11
N VAL A 9 15.62 1.39 -6.74
CA VAL A 9 14.29 1.02 -6.20
C VAL A 9 14.18 1.44 -4.73
N GLU A 10 15.23 1.23 -3.94
CA GLU A 10 15.30 1.60 -2.52
C GLU A 10 15.29 3.14 -2.29
N GLY A 11 15.71 3.95 -3.27
CA GLY A 11 15.69 5.41 -3.19
C GLY A 11 14.32 6.08 -3.40
N ARG A 12 13.26 5.33 -3.75
CA ARG A 12 11.91 5.88 -3.90
C ARG A 12 11.17 5.88 -2.56
N ILE A 13 11.04 7.05 -1.95
CA ILE A 13 9.98 7.28 -0.97
C ILE A 13 8.66 7.36 -1.75
N ARG A 14 8.05 6.20 -2.03
CA ARG A 14 6.67 6.12 -2.49
C ARG A 14 5.92 5.19 -1.56
N ALA A 15 4.97 5.77 -0.84
CA ALA A 15 3.83 5.05 -0.33
C ALA A 15 3.23 4.21 -1.48
N GLY A 16 3.32 2.88 -1.38
CA GLY A 16 2.52 1.99 -2.20
C GLY A 16 1.12 2.00 -1.61
N VAL A 17 0.11 2.32 -2.41
CA VAL A 17 -1.28 2.11 -1.97
C VAL A 17 -1.64 0.69 -2.38
N LEU A 18 -1.81 -0.18 -1.39
CA LEU A 18 -2.27 -1.55 -1.55
C LEU A 18 -3.78 -1.58 -1.35
N GLU A 19 -4.46 -2.26 -2.26
CA GLU A 19 -5.89 -2.54 -2.13
C GLU A 19 -6.15 -3.64 -1.10
N ASP A 20 -7.36 -3.63 -0.54
CA ASP A 20 -7.87 -4.66 0.38
C ASP A 20 -7.66 -6.09 -0.15
N THR A 21 -7.82 -6.31 -1.47
CA THR A 21 -7.58 -7.60 -2.10
C THR A 21 -6.12 -8.06 -1.95
N MET A 22 -5.16 -7.15 -2.15
CA MET A 22 -3.74 -7.47 -2.06
C MET A 22 -3.33 -7.74 -0.61
N THR A 23 -3.82 -6.94 0.33
CA THR A 23 -3.54 -7.15 1.76
C THR A 23 -4.09 -8.50 2.24
N ASN A 24 -5.30 -8.87 1.79
CA ASN A 24 -5.90 -10.17 2.13
C ASN A 24 -5.10 -11.36 1.57
N ILE A 25 -4.49 -11.22 0.40
CA ILE A 25 -3.61 -12.25 -0.16
C ILE A 25 -2.34 -12.39 0.70
N MET A 26 -1.71 -11.29 1.09
CA MET A 26 -0.51 -11.32 1.94
C MET A 26 -0.80 -11.99 3.30
N THR A 27 -1.95 -11.70 3.91
CA THR A 27 -2.42 -12.38 5.13
C THR A 27 -2.65 -13.87 4.88
N SER A 28 -3.29 -14.24 3.77
CA SER A 28 -3.53 -15.65 3.42
C SER A 28 -2.24 -16.45 3.22
N LEU A 29 -1.15 -15.77 2.82
CA LEU A 29 0.18 -16.33 2.66
C LEU A 29 1.05 -16.25 3.94
N ASN A 30 0.54 -15.68 5.04
CA ASN A 30 1.26 -15.43 6.30
C ASN A 30 2.54 -14.56 6.16
N ILE A 31 2.58 -13.68 5.17
CA ILE A 31 3.70 -12.77 4.91
C ILE A 31 3.35 -11.31 5.25
N ASP A 32 2.29 -11.08 6.02
CA ASP A 32 1.78 -9.76 6.35
C ASP A 32 2.30 -9.20 7.69
N ALA A 33 3.11 -9.95 8.44
CA ALA A 33 3.53 -9.54 9.79
C ALA A 33 4.21 -8.16 9.84
N ARG A 34 5.00 -7.81 8.83
CA ARG A 34 5.62 -6.48 8.71
C ARG A 34 4.61 -5.44 8.25
N MET A 35 3.79 -5.77 7.25
CA MET A 35 2.69 -4.93 6.77
C MET A 35 1.71 -4.54 7.89
N GLN A 36 1.33 -5.46 8.78
CA GLN A 36 0.43 -5.18 9.91
C GLN A 36 1.05 -4.24 10.95
N ARG A 37 2.38 -4.27 11.09
CA ARG A 37 3.10 -3.44 12.06
C ARG A 37 3.43 -2.04 11.52
N GLU A 38 3.79 -1.95 10.24
CA GLU A 38 4.38 -0.77 9.63
C GLU A 38 3.45 -0.10 8.60
N GLY A 39 2.45 -0.82 8.10
CA GLY A 39 1.45 -0.31 7.18
C GLY A 39 0.48 0.66 7.86
N LEU A 40 0.02 1.65 7.11
CA LEU A 40 -0.93 2.64 7.58
C LEU A 40 -2.28 2.44 6.88
N PRO A 41 -3.33 1.98 7.59
CA PRO A 41 -4.65 1.88 6.99
C PRO A 41 -5.18 3.27 6.63
N HIS A 42 -5.85 3.37 5.49
CA HIS A 42 -6.42 4.60 4.98
C HIS A 42 -7.86 4.37 4.54
N ASP A 43 -8.77 5.12 5.15
CA ASP A 43 -10.22 4.92 5.00
C ASP A 43 -10.83 5.78 3.90
N GLY A 44 -10.05 6.63 3.23
CA GLY A 44 -10.56 7.47 2.14
C GLY A 44 -9.49 8.38 1.56
N ILE A 45 -9.67 8.81 0.32
CA ILE A 45 -8.72 9.66 -0.39
C ILE A 45 -9.28 11.07 -0.60
N ASN A 46 -8.39 12.03 -0.79
CA ASN A 46 -8.76 13.40 -1.15
C ASN A 46 -8.34 13.68 -2.59
N LEU A 47 -9.27 14.14 -3.41
CA LEU A 47 -8.99 14.64 -4.75
C LEU A 47 -9.08 16.17 -4.72
N SER A 48 -8.08 16.85 -5.27
CA SER A 48 -8.07 18.30 -5.37
C SER A 48 -7.80 18.73 -6.80
N ASP A 49 -8.62 19.66 -7.30
CA ASP A 49 -8.42 20.32 -8.60
C ASP A 49 -7.84 21.74 -8.46
N GLY A 50 -7.39 22.09 -7.26
CA GLY A 50 -6.86 23.41 -6.90
C GLY A 50 -7.91 24.44 -6.46
N LYS A 51 -9.20 24.18 -6.68
CA LYS A 51 -10.31 25.03 -6.20
C LYS A 51 -11.21 24.30 -5.22
N HIS A 52 -11.36 22.99 -5.39
CA HIS A 52 -12.21 22.15 -4.58
C HIS A 52 -11.39 20.99 -4.01
N LEU A 53 -11.69 20.65 -2.76
CA LEU A 53 -11.23 19.42 -2.13
C LEU A 53 -12.43 18.48 -2.02
N ILE A 54 -12.36 17.35 -2.71
CA ILE A 54 -13.39 16.32 -2.67
C ILE A 54 -12.84 15.17 -1.83
N ARG A 55 -13.49 14.91 -0.70
CA ARG A 55 -13.24 13.72 0.12
C ARG A 55 -14.03 12.54 -0.47
N ILE A 56 -13.33 11.44 -0.75
CA ILE A 56 -13.94 10.15 -1.07
C ILE A 56 -13.72 9.24 0.14
N ASP A 57 -14.79 8.95 0.88
CA ASP A 57 -14.74 8.02 2.01
C ASP A 57 -14.89 6.57 1.53
N ILE A 58 -13.78 5.85 1.44
CA ILE A 58 -13.75 4.47 0.92
C ILE A 58 -14.42 3.53 1.93
N ARG A 59 -14.21 3.74 3.23
CA ARG A 59 -14.81 2.92 4.29
C ARG A 59 -16.32 3.02 4.25
N GLU A 60 -16.88 4.22 4.20
CA GLU A 60 -18.32 4.43 4.16
C GLU A 60 -18.93 3.88 2.88
N LEU A 61 -18.29 4.09 1.73
CA LEU A 61 -18.83 3.68 0.42
C LEU A 61 -18.72 2.17 0.15
N THR A 62 -17.73 1.48 0.72
CA THR A 62 -17.40 0.09 0.33
C THR A 62 -17.28 -0.88 1.50
N GLY A 63 -17.22 -0.39 2.74
CA GLY A 63 -16.88 -1.18 3.93
C GLY A 63 -15.39 -1.56 4.03
N ARG A 64 -14.56 -1.21 3.04
CA ARG A 64 -13.14 -1.60 2.94
C ARG A 64 -12.20 -0.43 3.23
N SER A 65 -10.91 -0.72 3.38
CA SER A 65 -9.84 0.29 3.44
C SER A 65 -8.79 0.00 2.38
N VAL A 66 -7.96 1.00 2.11
CA VAL A 66 -6.67 0.76 1.46
C VAL A 66 -5.56 0.81 2.50
N MET A 67 -4.43 0.19 2.19
CA MET A 67 -3.25 0.17 3.06
C MET A 67 -2.14 0.96 2.40
N VAL A 68 -1.54 1.89 3.12
CA VAL A 68 -0.30 2.53 2.69
C VAL A 68 0.87 1.70 3.20
N TYR A 69 1.53 1.00 2.28
CA TYR A 69 2.71 0.20 2.55
C TYR A 69 3.61 0.19 1.31
N GLY A 70 4.89 0.46 1.48
CA GLY A 70 5.78 0.69 0.35
C GLY A 70 5.97 -0.56 -0.51
N GLN A 71 6.13 -0.34 -1.82
CA GLN A 71 6.25 -1.45 -2.79
C GLN A 71 7.54 -2.25 -2.55
N THR A 72 8.62 -1.59 -2.11
CA THR A 72 9.91 -2.22 -1.82
C THR A 72 9.79 -3.17 -0.62
N GLU A 73 8.98 -2.80 0.35
CA GLU A 73 8.67 -3.56 1.55
C GLU A 73 7.86 -4.80 1.21
N VAL A 74 6.85 -4.70 0.33
CA VAL A 74 6.12 -5.86 -0.22
C VAL A 74 7.07 -6.83 -0.93
N THR A 75 7.95 -6.32 -1.79
CA THR A 75 8.93 -7.17 -2.50
C THR A 75 9.86 -7.87 -1.53
N ARG A 76 10.28 -7.19 -0.45
CA ARG A 76 11.13 -7.77 0.57
C ARG A 76 10.42 -8.86 1.35
N ASP A 77 9.18 -8.62 1.75
CA ASP A 77 8.36 -9.62 2.46
C ASP A 77 8.12 -10.86 1.60
N LEU A 78 8.00 -10.71 0.27
CA LEU A 78 7.90 -11.84 -0.67
C LEU A 78 9.20 -12.65 -0.82
N ILE A 79 10.36 -12.00 -0.77
CA ILE A 79 11.67 -12.66 -0.92
C ILE A 79 12.11 -13.34 0.38
N ASP A 80 11.81 -12.72 1.53
CA ASP A 80 12.19 -13.21 2.86
C ASP A 80 11.25 -14.33 3.38
N SER A 81 10.23 -14.75 2.61
CA SER A 81 9.24 -15.80 2.95
C SER A 81 9.80 -17.23 2.97
#